data_AF-A0A3P3ZEJ4-F1
#
_entry.id   AF-A0A3P3ZEJ4-F1
#
_cell.length_a   1.000
_cell.length_b   1.000
_cell.length_c   1.000
_cell.angle_alpha   90.00
_cell.angle_beta   90.00
_cell.angle_gamma   90.00
#
_symmetry.space_group_name_H-M   'P 1'
#
loop_
_entity.id
_entity.type
_entity.pdbx_description
1 polymer ?
#
loop_
_entity_poly.entity_id
_entity_poly.type
_entity_poly.pdbx_seq_one_letter_code
_entity_poly.pdbx_strand_id
1 'polypeptide(L)'
;MPTPTARDLSGKAPLFVYLQGGDREHLPAGDYIRVVAHCSGANKKLLHHNFALHTRGARLCRLLDSLLDSADVDLKHKIDPVQGLIPPVVLPHATREGCECVFRYLELIQTRVPTLLSKPLRAPLEELVYEWEMNYLLEHCFLSGVADEKKSAALCRTLAKKGPQAMDLVLEVAMLADFLLIEPLRDLTCALLASLALSAGSEKELLQLCGLDHALTEEELEPLYKQLCFLRPEDGLA
;
A
#
# COMPACT_ATOMS: atom_id res chain seq x y z
N MET A 1 -6.19 -29.31 -34.22
CA MET A 1 -6.73 -28.68 -33.00
C MET A 1 -6.08 -27.32 -32.87
N PRO A 2 -6.85 -26.22 -32.82
CA PRO A 2 -6.27 -24.89 -32.66
C PRO A 2 -5.65 -24.79 -31.27
N THR A 3 -4.37 -24.41 -31.21
CA THR A 3 -3.67 -24.07 -29.97
C THR A 3 -4.27 -22.79 -29.41
N PRO A 4 -4.58 -22.73 -28.10
CA PRO A 4 -5.08 -21.50 -27.49
C PRO A 4 -4.02 -20.40 -27.64
N THR A 5 -4.43 -19.24 -28.12
CA THR A 5 -3.53 -18.10 -28.28
C THR A 5 -3.25 -17.45 -26.92
N ALA A 6 -2.12 -16.76 -26.76
CA ALA A 6 -1.72 -16.12 -25.50
C ALA A 6 -2.79 -15.16 -24.91
N ARG A 7 -3.68 -14.62 -25.75
CA ARG A 7 -4.84 -13.81 -25.33
C ARG A 7 -5.89 -14.60 -24.54
N ASP A 8 -6.06 -15.90 -24.79
CA ASP A 8 -7.05 -16.74 -24.09
C ASP A 8 -6.65 -17.07 -22.63
N LEU A 9 -5.38 -16.87 -22.28
CA LEU A 9 -4.82 -17.17 -20.95
C LEU A 9 -4.74 -15.94 -20.04
N SER A 10 -4.79 -14.72 -20.58
CA SER A 10 -4.57 -13.49 -19.78
C SER A 10 -5.68 -13.23 -18.76
N GLY A 11 -6.91 -13.71 -19.00
CA GLY A 11 -8.02 -13.62 -18.05
C GLY A 11 -7.93 -14.60 -16.87
N LYS A 12 -7.10 -15.66 -16.97
CA LYS A 12 -6.96 -16.71 -15.95
C LYS A 12 -5.64 -16.64 -15.18
N ALA A 13 -4.65 -15.91 -15.70
CA ALA A 13 -3.37 -15.75 -15.05
C ALA A 13 -3.55 -15.00 -13.71
N PRO A 14 -2.83 -15.36 -12.63
CA PRO A 14 -2.88 -14.62 -11.37
C PRO A 14 -2.31 -13.21 -11.56
N LEU A 15 -2.84 -12.22 -10.84
CA LEU A 15 -2.32 -10.85 -10.96
C LEU A 15 -0.88 -10.75 -10.47
N PHE A 16 -0.54 -11.45 -9.39
CA PHE A 16 0.80 -11.49 -8.85
C PHE A 16 1.17 -12.89 -8.34
N VAL A 17 2.47 -13.19 -8.33
CA VAL A 17 3.04 -14.44 -7.80
C VAL A 17 4.27 -14.10 -6.97
N TYR A 18 4.38 -14.68 -5.77
CA TYR A 18 5.59 -14.60 -4.97
C TYR A 18 6.65 -15.58 -5.49
N LEU A 19 7.84 -15.08 -5.80
CA LEU A 19 8.94 -15.84 -6.38
C LEU A 19 9.87 -16.37 -5.29
N GLN A 20 9.64 -17.61 -4.88
CA GLN A 20 10.37 -18.28 -3.80
C GLN A 20 11.85 -18.54 -4.13
N GLY A 21 12.18 -18.71 -5.41
CA GLY A 21 13.54 -18.88 -5.93
C GLY A 21 14.32 -17.58 -6.05
N GLY A 22 13.73 -16.44 -5.66
CA GLY A 22 14.41 -15.14 -5.57
C GLY A 22 14.86 -14.63 -6.93
N ASP A 23 16.06 -14.02 -6.96
CA ASP A 23 16.56 -13.24 -8.11
C ASP A 23 16.83 -14.06 -9.38
N ARG A 24 16.86 -15.40 -9.28
CA ARG A 24 17.16 -16.31 -10.40
C ARG A 24 15.94 -17.08 -10.89
N GLU A 25 14.82 -17.00 -10.19
CA GLU A 25 13.60 -17.66 -10.62
C GLU A 25 13.09 -17.02 -11.91
N HIS A 26 12.63 -17.82 -12.86
CA HIS A 26 12.03 -17.25 -14.08
C HIS A 26 10.67 -16.65 -13.78
N LEU A 27 10.31 -15.60 -14.51
CA LEU A 27 8.95 -15.09 -14.48
C LEU A 27 8.00 -16.14 -15.08
N PRO A 28 6.73 -16.18 -14.60
CA PRO A 28 5.72 -17.02 -15.21
C PRO A 28 5.56 -16.71 -16.71
N ALA A 29 5.14 -17.72 -17.48
CA ALA A 29 4.82 -17.50 -18.88
C ALA A 29 3.68 -16.48 -19.02
N GLY A 30 3.92 -15.41 -19.80
CA GLY A 30 2.97 -14.31 -20.00
C GLY A 30 3.61 -12.95 -19.77
N ASP A 31 2.78 -11.92 -19.67
CA ASP A 31 3.23 -10.52 -19.55
C ASP A 31 3.40 -10.16 -18.07
N TYR A 32 4.53 -10.58 -17.48
CA TYR A 32 4.90 -10.26 -16.11
C TYR A 32 6.13 -9.34 -16.06
N ILE A 33 6.18 -8.50 -15.03
CA ILE A 33 7.36 -7.74 -14.63
C ILE A 33 7.84 -8.22 -13.26
N ARG A 34 9.13 -8.06 -12.98
CA ARG A 34 9.67 -8.32 -11.65
C ARG A 34 9.54 -7.08 -10.76
N VAL A 35 9.00 -7.29 -9.56
CA VAL A 35 8.98 -6.31 -8.47
C VAL A 35 9.77 -6.88 -7.29
N VAL A 36 10.67 -6.08 -6.73
CA VAL A 36 11.57 -6.49 -5.65
C VAL A 36 11.35 -5.57 -4.45
N ALA A 37 10.83 -6.13 -3.37
CA ALA A 37 10.63 -5.42 -2.11
C ALA A 37 11.82 -5.61 -1.18
N HIS A 38 12.31 -4.50 -0.63
CA HIS A 38 13.44 -4.48 0.30
C HIS A 38 12.97 -4.04 1.68
N CYS A 39 13.17 -4.88 2.71
CA CYS A 39 12.97 -4.48 4.10
C CYS A 39 14.19 -4.79 4.97
N SER A 40 14.33 -4.06 6.08
CA SER A 40 15.37 -4.32 7.06
C SER A 40 14.85 -5.34 8.08
N GLY A 41 15.41 -6.55 8.10
CA GLY A 41 15.06 -7.56 9.10
C GLY A 41 15.60 -7.21 10.50
N ALA A 42 15.14 -7.97 11.50
CA ALA A 42 15.48 -7.77 12.93
C ALA A 42 17.00 -7.68 13.23
N ASN A 43 17.85 -8.29 12.38
CA ASN A 43 19.31 -8.28 12.50
C ASN A 43 20.01 -7.23 11.62
N LYS A 44 19.30 -6.20 11.13
CA LYS A 44 19.77 -5.25 10.10
C LYS A 44 20.21 -5.91 8.78
N LYS A 45 19.80 -7.16 8.56
CA LYS A 45 20.00 -7.85 7.29
C LYS A 45 18.92 -7.37 6.33
N LEU A 46 19.32 -7.00 5.13
CA LEU A 46 18.36 -6.71 4.07
C LEU A 46 17.65 -8.01 3.70
N LEU A 47 16.32 -7.99 3.75
CA LEU A 47 15.47 -9.04 3.23
C LEU A 47 14.97 -8.60 1.85
N HIS A 48 14.99 -9.53 0.91
CA HIS A 48 14.55 -9.32 -0.46
C HIS A 48 13.36 -10.23 -0.75
N HIS A 49 12.26 -9.62 -1.18
CA HIS A 49 11.05 -10.32 -1.57
C HIS A 49 10.78 -10.07 -3.05
N ASN A 50 10.83 -11.12 -3.85
CA ASN A 50 10.64 -11.04 -5.29
C ASN A 50 9.20 -11.41 -5.65
N PHE A 51 8.59 -10.61 -6.52
CA PHE A 51 7.25 -10.82 -7.04
C PHE A 51 7.27 -10.76 -8.56
N ALA A 52 6.48 -11.60 -9.20
CA ALA A 52 6.04 -11.40 -10.58
C ALA A 52 4.69 -10.69 -10.54
N LEU A 53 4.62 -9.46 -11.07
CA LEU A 53 3.38 -8.69 -11.21
C LEU A 53 2.97 -8.68 -12.68
N HIS A 54 1.75 -9.10 -12.99
CA HIS A 54 1.24 -9.08 -14.36
C HIS A 54 1.10 -7.63 -14.81
N THR A 55 1.48 -7.34 -16.06
CA THR A 55 1.35 -6.02 -16.70
C THR A 55 -0.04 -5.40 -16.56
N ARG A 56 -1.12 -6.19 -16.63
CA ARG A 56 -2.50 -5.71 -16.42
C ARG A 56 -2.70 -5.05 -15.05
N GLY A 57 -2.03 -5.56 -14.01
CA GLY A 57 -2.02 -4.97 -12.67
C GLY A 57 -1.03 -3.82 -12.57
N ALA A 58 0.16 -3.99 -13.15
CA ALA A 58 1.16 -2.94 -13.16
C ALA A 58 0.64 -1.64 -13.82
N ARG A 59 -0.14 -1.73 -14.90
CA ARG A 59 -0.75 -0.56 -15.57
C ARG A 59 -1.78 0.20 -14.74
N LEU A 60 -2.25 -0.36 -13.62
CA LEU A 60 -3.08 0.36 -12.66
C LEU A 60 -2.23 1.27 -11.75
N CYS A 61 -0.91 1.12 -11.76
CA CYS A 61 0.04 1.98 -11.08
C CYS A 61 0.61 2.98 -12.09
N ARG A 62 0.32 4.27 -11.95
CA ARG A 62 0.75 5.30 -12.93
C ARG A 62 2.27 5.35 -13.14
N LEU A 63 3.04 5.07 -12.09
CA LEU A 63 4.50 4.96 -12.19
C LEU A 63 4.91 3.83 -13.16
N LEU A 64 4.31 2.65 -12.98
CA LEU A 64 4.66 1.46 -13.77
C LEU A 64 4.10 1.53 -15.19
N ASP A 65 2.92 2.11 -15.36
CA ASP A 65 2.32 2.33 -16.68
C ASP A 65 3.25 3.17 -17.57
N SER A 66 3.83 4.25 -17.03
CA SER A 66 4.81 5.08 -17.73
C SER A 66 6.09 4.32 -18.14
N LEU A 67 6.54 3.39 -17.28
CA LEU A 67 7.70 2.53 -17.57
C LEU A 67 7.38 1.49 -18.65
N LEU A 68 6.18 0.93 -18.62
CA LEU A 68 5.71 -0.04 -19.60
C LEU A 68 5.50 0.60 -20.98
N ASP A 69 4.90 1.79 -21.03
CA ASP A 69 4.72 2.54 -22.29
C ASP A 69 6.06 2.85 -22.97
N SER A 70 7.08 3.16 -22.17
CA SER A 70 8.44 3.38 -22.69
C SER A 70 9.05 2.11 -23.30
N ALA A 71 8.74 0.95 -22.71
CA ALA A 71 9.22 -0.35 -23.19
C ALA A 71 8.46 -0.84 -24.43
N ASP A 72 7.16 -0.54 -24.55
CA ASP A 72 6.35 -0.91 -25.72
C ASP A 72 6.83 -0.23 -27.01
N VAL A 73 7.43 0.97 -26.90
CA VAL A 73 7.98 1.71 -28.03
C VAL A 73 9.32 1.12 -28.50
N ASP A 74 10.07 0.46 -27.62
CA ASP A 74 11.35 -0.16 -27.95
C ASP A 74 11.16 -1.57 -28.56
N LEU A 75 10.83 -1.59 -29.85
CA LEU A 75 10.63 -2.80 -30.67
C LEU A 75 11.84 -3.75 -30.74
N LYS A 76 12.99 -3.41 -30.15
CA LYS A 76 14.22 -4.22 -30.18
C LYS A 76 14.51 -4.93 -28.87
N HIS A 77 13.71 -4.75 -27.82
CA HIS A 77 13.95 -5.39 -26.54
C HIS A 77 13.68 -6.90 -26.59
N LYS A 78 14.74 -7.69 -26.34
CA LYS A 78 14.59 -9.12 -26.04
C LYS A 78 14.09 -9.25 -24.61
N ILE A 79 12.97 -9.93 -24.42
CA ILE A 79 12.41 -10.21 -23.10
C ILE A 79 13.38 -11.13 -22.36
N ASP A 80 13.89 -10.65 -21.22
CA ASP A 80 14.69 -11.47 -20.31
C ASP A 80 13.73 -12.37 -19.50
N PRO A 81 13.92 -13.69 -19.47
CA PRO A 81 12.99 -14.59 -18.80
C PRO A 81 13.03 -14.49 -17.26
N VAL A 82 14.02 -13.82 -16.69
CA VAL A 82 14.18 -13.56 -15.25
C VAL A 82 13.73 -12.15 -14.89
N GLN A 83 14.10 -11.13 -15.67
CA GLN A 83 13.79 -9.73 -15.38
C GLN A 83 12.44 -9.28 -15.95
N GLY A 84 12.06 -9.80 -17.11
CA GLY A 84 10.86 -9.42 -17.86
C GLY A 84 11.15 -8.41 -18.97
N LEU A 85 10.12 -7.66 -19.32
CA LEU A 85 10.16 -6.63 -20.37
C LEU A 85 10.90 -5.36 -19.94
N ILE A 86 10.92 -5.07 -18.65
CA ILE A 86 11.58 -3.91 -18.03
C ILE A 86 12.52 -4.35 -16.92
N PRO A 87 13.51 -3.52 -16.52
CA PRO A 87 14.33 -3.79 -15.34
C PRO A 87 13.46 -4.01 -14.08
N PRO A 88 13.92 -4.84 -13.12
CA PRO A 88 13.16 -5.08 -11.89
C PRO A 88 12.86 -3.79 -11.14
N VAL A 89 11.60 -3.60 -10.76
CA VAL A 89 11.16 -2.42 -10.01
C VAL A 89 11.44 -2.66 -8.53
N VAL A 90 12.19 -1.75 -7.91
CA VAL A 90 12.54 -1.85 -6.49
C VAL A 90 11.57 -1.03 -5.64
N LEU A 91 10.96 -1.68 -4.65
CA LEU A 91 10.14 -1.06 -3.61
C LEU A 91 10.98 -0.93 -2.33
N PRO A 92 11.45 0.28 -1.99
CA PRO A 92 12.25 0.49 -0.78
C PRO A 92 11.37 0.41 0.46
N HIS A 93 11.92 -0.13 1.55
CA HIS A 93 11.25 -0.23 2.85
C HIS A 93 9.89 -0.95 2.80
N ALA A 94 9.78 -1.96 1.95
CA ALA A 94 8.56 -2.72 1.70
C ALA A 94 8.69 -4.15 2.23
N THR A 95 7.76 -4.55 3.09
CA THR A 95 7.58 -5.92 3.55
C THR A 95 6.88 -6.76 2.49
N ARG A 96 6.93 -8.08 2.66
CA ARG A 96 6.19 -8.98 1.78
C ARG A 96 4.69 -8.73 1.90
N GLU A 97 4.21 -8.61 3.13
CA GLU A 97 2.81 -8.44 3.50
C GLU A 97 2.25 -7.13 2.93
N GLY A 98 2.98 -6.03 3.04
CA GLY A 98 2.60 -4.74 2.45
C GLY A 98 2.45 -4.82 0.93
N CYS A 99 3.40 -5.44 0.23
CA CYS A 99 3.29 -5.67 -1.21
C CYS A 99 2.10 -6.56 -1.59
N GLU A 100 1.88 -7.66 -0.87
CA GLU A 100 0.74 -8.54 -1.12
C GLU A 100 -0.60 -7.80 -0.92
N CYS A 101 -0.70 -6.92 0.07
CA CYS A 101 -1.90 -6.09 0.28
C CYS A 101 -2.15 -5.16 -0.91
N VAL A 102 -1.13 -4.41 -1.35
CA VAL A 102 -1.23 -3.53 -2.52
C VAL A 102 -1.64 -4.33 -3.76
N PHE A 103 -1.01 -5.47 -4.04
CA PHE A 103 -1.34 -6.26 -5.22
C PHE A 103 -2.73 -6.89 -5.16
N ARG A 104 -3.21 -7.27 -3.96
CA ARG A 104 -4.63 -7.68 -3.79
C ARG A 104 -5.58 -6.54 -4.08
N TYR A 105 -5.27 -5.31 -3.66
CA TYR A 105 -6.09 -4.15 -4.03
C TYR A 105 -6.17 -3.97 -5.55
N LEU A 106 -5.02 -4.03 -6.23
CA LEU A 106 -4.96 -3.98 -7.69
C LEU A 106 -5.83 -5.08 -8.33
N GLU A 107 -5.87 -6.27 -7.73
CA GLU A 107 -6.71 -7.37 -8.20
C GLU A 107 -8.19 -7.05 -8.08
N LEU A 108 -8.62 -6.47 -6.97
CA LEU A 108 -10.01 -6.08 -6.73
C LEU A 108 -10.47 -5.01 -7.72
N ILE A 109 -9.67 -3.97 -7.94
CA ILE A 109 -10.07 -2.83 -8.77
C ILE A 109 -10.08 -3.12 -10.28
N GLN A 110 -9.58 -4.29 -10.72
CA GLN A 110 -9.79 -4.76 -12.10
C GLN A 110 -11.27 -5.01 -12.40
N THR A 111 -12.09 -5.29 -11.38
CA THR A 111 -13.51 -5.63 -11.53
C THR A 111 -14.44 -4.77 -10.69
N ARG A 112 -13.88 -3.92 -9.81
CA ARG A 112 -14.61 -3.06 -8.88
C ARG A 112 -14.17 -1.63 -9.05
N VAL A 113 -15.11 -0.70 -8.95
CA VAL A 113 -14.82 0.73 -9.08
C VAL A 113 -14.57 1.31 -7.69
N PRO A 114 -13.39 1.92 -7.43
CA PRO A 114 -13.09 2.60 -6.17
C PRO A 114 -14.02 3.79 -5.90
N THR A 115 -14.23 4.09 -4.62
CA THR A 115 -14.96 5.30 -4.22
C THR A 115 -14.10 6.54 -4.46
N LEU A 116 -14.73 7.59 -5.01
CA LEU A 116 -14.12 8.91 -5.07
C LEU A 116 -14.38 9.66 -3.76
N LEU A 117 -13.38 9.72 -2.90
CA LEU A 117 -13.46 10.37 -1.59
C LEU A 117 -13.24 11.88 -1.69
N SER A 118 -14.21 12.66 -1.21
CA SER A 118 -14.07 14.11 -1.10
C SER A 118 -13.19 14.51 0.08
N LYS A 119 -12.38 15.56 -0.09
CA LYS A 119 -11.54 16.16 0.96
C LYS A 119 -12.12 17.52 1.37
N PRO A 120 -12.29 17.84 2.67
CA PRO A 120 -12.11 16.97 3.83
C PRO A 120 -13.20 15.89 3.94
N LEU A 121 -12.96 14.86 4.77
CA LEU A 121 -13.98 13.85 5.09
C LEU A 121 -15.18 14.50 5.75
N ARG A 122 -16.39 14.14 5.30
CA ARG A 122 -17.66 14.71 5.77
C ARG A 122 -18.44 13.80 6.71
N ALA A 123 -18.03 12.53 6.82
CA ALA A 123 -18.65 11.49 7.64
C ALA A 123 -17.58 10.43 7.98
N PRO A 124 -17.86 9.49 8.90
CA PRO A 124 -17.03 8.31 9.13
C PRO A 124 -16.82 7.51 7.84
N LEU A 125 -15.63 6.90 7.68
CA LEU A 125 -15.25 6.22 6.44
C LEU A 125 -16.26 5.14 6.03
N GLU A 126 -16.79 4.38 6.98
CA GLU A 126 -17.74 3.28 6.73
C GLU A 126 -19.06 3.74 6.09
N GLU A 127 -19.37 5.03 6.14
CA GLU A 127 -20.55 5.63 5.49
C GLU A 127 -20.24 6.18 4.09
N LEU A 128 -18.96 6.34 3.76
CA LEU A 128 -18.51 7.01 2.54
C LEU A 128 -18.07 6.04 1.45
N VAL A 129 -17.56 4.86 1.82
CA VAL A 129 -17.00 3.89 0.87
C VAL A 129 -17.89 2.67 0.69
N TYR A 130 -17.62 1.88 -0.36
CA TYR A 130 -18.30 0.61 -0.55
C TYR A 130 -17.86 -0.43 0.49
N GLU A 131 -18.75 -1.38 0.80
CA GLU A 131 -18.46 -2.45 1.76
C GLU A 131 -17.19 -3.24 1.42
N TRP A 132 -16.89 -3.43 0.13
CA TRP A 132 -15.69 -4.14 -0.28
C TRP A 132 -14.39 -3.40 0.08
N GLU A 133 -14.41 -2.06 0.10
CA GLU A 133 -13.25 -1.23 0.49
C GLU A 133 -13.03 -1.35 1.99
N MET A 134 -14.09 -1.30 2.79
CA MET A 134 -14.00 -1.56 4.23
C MET A 134 -13.50 -2.97 4.53
N ASN A 135 -14.05 -4.00 3.86
CA ASN A 135 -13.60 -5.37 4.05
C ASN A 135 -12.13 -5.53 3.64
N TYR A 136 -11.70 -4.94 2.52
CA TYR A 136 -10.30 -4.93 2.11
C TYR A 136 -9.39 -4.33 3.21
N LEU A 137 -9.76 -3.16 3.75
CA LEU A 137 -8.99 -2.52 4.82
C LEU A 137 -8.89 -3.43 6.06
N LEU A 138 -10.01 -3.96 6.53
CA LEU A 138 -10.07 -4.74 7.78
C LEU A 138 -9.44 -6.13 7.66
N GLU A 139 -9.54 -6.77 6.50
CA GLU A 139 -9.03 -8.13 6.26
C GLU A 139 -7.57 -8.15 5.80
N HIS A 140 -7.07 -7.08 5.18
CA HIS A 140 -5.74 -7.08 4.57
C HIS A 140 -4.80 -6.02 5.14
N CYS A 141 -5.27 -4.81 5.46
CA CYS A 141 -4.37 -3.73 5.87
C CYS A 141 -3.98 -3.73 7.35
N PHE A 142 -4.53 -4.65 8.16
CA PHE A 142 -4.23 -4.74 9.59
C PHE A 142 -3.77 -6.13 9.98
N LEU A 143 -2.98 -6.20 11.06
CA LEU A 143 -2.64 -7.47 11.69
C LEU A 143 -3.90 -8.09 12.32
N SER A 144 -4.01 -9.42 12.23
CA SER A 144 -5.20 -10.22 12.54
C SER A 144 -6.03 -9.76 13.76
N GLY A 145 -7.35 -9.94 13.67
CA GLY A 145 -8.28 -9.68 14.77
C GLY A 145 -8.84 -8.26 14.81
N VAL A 146 -9.08 -7.64 13.65
CA VAL A 146 -9.90 -6.43 13.50
C VAL A 146 -10.99 -6.59 12.42
N ALA A 147 -11.09 -7.77 11.80
CA ALA A 147 -11.97 -8.02 10.64
C ALA A 147 -13.46 -7.70 10.91
N ASP A 148 -13.90 -7.87 12.15
CA ASP A 148 -15.29 -7.64 12.56
C ASP A 148 -15.60 -6.17 12.89
N GLU A 149 -14.60 -5.31 12.99
CA GLU A 149 -14.73 -3.94 13.48
C GLU A 149 -15.07 -2.95 12.36
N LYS A 150 -16.26 -3.13 11.77
CA LYS A 150 -16.74 -2.29 10.64
C LYS A 150 -16.95 -0.81 10.97
N LYS A 151 -16.94 -0.44 12.25
CA LYS A 151 -17.14 0.96 12.70
C LYS A 151 -15.82 1.59 13.10
N SER A 152 -15.54 2.79 12.59
CA SER A 152 -14.27 3.50 12.83
C SER A 152 -13.99 3.71 14.33
N ALA A 153 -15.01 4.02 15.13
CA ALA A 153 -14.85 4.20 16.59
C ALA A 153 -14.59 2.88 17.36
N ALA A 154 -15.07 1.74 16.85
CA ALA A 154 -14.78 0.45 17.46
C ALA A 154 -13.38 -0.03 17.06
N LEU A 155 -13.03 0.14 15.79
CA LEU A 155 -11.70 -0.10 15.25
C LEU A 155 -10.63 0.73 15.98
N CYS A 156 -10.86 2.04 16.17
CA CYS A 156 -9.97 2.95 16.91
C CYS A 156 -9.64 2.41 18.31
N ARG A 157 -10.66 2.06 19.11
CA ARG A 157 -10.49 1.48 20.45
C ARG A 157 -9.72 0.16 20.45
N THR A 158 -9.98 -0.69 19.46
CA THR A 158 -9.28 -1.98 19.33
C THR A 158 -7.82 -1.79 18.96
N LEU A 159 -7.51 -0.87 18.05
CA LEU A 159 -6.14 -0.54 17.65
C LEU A 159 -5.35 0.12 18.79
N ALA A 160 -5.94 1.10 19.48
CA ALA A 160 -5.31 1.74 20.63
C ALA A 160 -4.91 0.73 21.73
N LYS A 161 -5.71 -0.33 21.95
CA LYS A 161 -5.39 -1.41 22.89
C LYS A 161 -4.28 -2.34 22.40
N LYS A 162 -4.16 -2.56 21.09
CA LYS A 162 -3.10 -3.39 20.50
C LYS A 162 -1.76 -2.66 20.44
N GLY A 163 -1.78 -1.33 20.51
CA GLY A 163 -0.60 -0.47 20.47
C GLY A 163 -0.24 -0.03 19.04
N PRO A 164 0.78 0.83 18.90
CA PRO A 164 1.08 1.52 17.63
C PRO A 164 1.45 0.57 16.49
N GLN A 165 2.08 -0.56 16.79
CA GLN A 165 2.46 -1.59 15.80
C GLN A 165 1.25 -2.16 15.03
N ALA A 166 0.04 -2.03 15.57
CA ALA A 166 -1.17 -2.44 14.87
C ALA A 166 -1.43 -1.60 13.59
N MET A 167 -0.83 -0.42 13.49
CA MET A 167 -0.95 0.50 12.35
C MET A 167 0.14 0.31 11.29
N ASP A 168 1.22 -0.43 11.59
CA ASP A 168 2.41 -0.50 10.74
C ASP A 168 2.07 -0.91 9.30
N LEU A 169 1.22 -1.93 9.14
CA LEU A 169 0.85 -2.46 7.83
C LEU A 169 0.03 -1.45 7.01
N VAL A 170 -0.98 -0.79 7.59
CA VAL A 170 -1.78 0.20 6.85
C VAL A 170 -0.98 1.45 6.49
N LEU A 171 -0.04 1.86 7.35
CA LEU A 171 0.88 2.95 7.07
C LEU A 171 1.84 2.59 5.93
N GLU A 172 2.38 1.37 5.95
CA GLU A 172 3.20 0.86 4.85
C GLU A 172 2.42 0.82 3.52
N VAL A 173 1.19 0.30 3.53
CA VAL A 173 0.32 0.28 2.34
C VAL A 173 0.05 1.69 1.81
N ALA A 174 -0.17 2.68 2.69
CA ALA A 174 -0.34 4.07 2.29
C ALA A 174 0.93 4.63 1.60
N MET A 175 2.10 4.34 2.16
CA MET A 175 3.39 4.76 1.58
C MET A 175 3.65 4.09 0.22
N LEU A 176 3.38 2.80 0.10
CA LEU A 176 3.53 2.06 -1.16
C LEU A 176 2.55 2.54 -2.23
N ALA A 177 1.31 2.84 -1.83
CA ALA A 177 0.30 3.38 -2.74
C ALA A 177 0.71 4.76 -3.27
N ASP A 178 1.28 5.62 -2.42
CA ASP A 178 1.81 6.91 -2.87
C ASP A 178 3.02 6.75 -3.79
N PHE A 179 3.98 5.88 -3.44
CA PHE A 179 5.15 5.60 -4.27
C PHE A 179 4.78 5.06 -5.66
N LEU A 180 3.85 4.09 -5.72
CA LEU A 180 3.36 3.50 -6.97
C LEU A 180 2.33 4.37 -7.70
N LEU A 181 1.93 5.49 -7.10
CA LEU A 181 0.92 6.42 -7.63
C LEU A 181 -0.44 5.74 -7.86
N ILE A 182 -0.89 4.92 -6.91
CA ILE A 182 -2.21 4.28 -6.87
C ILE A 182 -3.16 5.19 -6.07
N GLU A 183 -3.63 6.26 -6.72
CA GLU A 183 -4.41 7.31 -6.06
C GLU A 183 -5.60 6.82 -5.23
N PRO A 184 -6.44 5.87 -5.72
CA PRO A 184 -7.58 5.40 -4.94
C PRO A 184 -7.18 4.67 -3.65
N LEU A 185 -6.09 3.90 -3.66
CA LEU A 185 -5.61 3.19 -2.47
C LEU A 185 -4.98 4.16 -1.46
N ARG A 186 -4.23 5.14 -1.95
CA ARG A 186 -3.67 6.20 -1.10
C ARG A 186 -4.79 7.00 -0.43
N ASP A 187 -5.78 7.44 -1.21
CA ASP A 187 -6.88 8.22 -0.67
C ASP A 187 -7.73 7.40 0.31
N LEU A 188 -7.97 6.11 0.04
CA LEU A 188 -8.66 5.20 0.96
C LEU A 188 -7.92 5.00 2.28
N THR A 189 -6.60 4.75 2.22
CA THR A 189 -5.78 4.54 3.43
C THR A 189 -5.63 5.83 4.23
N CYS A 190 -5.39 6.97 3.58
CA CYS A 190 -5.38 8.28 4.25
C CYS A 190 -6.74 8.61 4.88
N ALA A 191 -7.85 8.30 4.20
CA ALA A 191 -9.18 8.53 4.74
C ALA A 191 -9.48 7.65 5.95
N LEU A 192 -9.01 6.40 5.96
CA LEU A 192 -9.08 5.54 7.14
C LEU A 192 -8.34 6.15 8.32
N LEU A 193 -7.10 6.60 8.13
CA LEU A 193 -6.32 7.25 9.19
C LEU A 193 -7.01 8.51 9.73
N ALA A 194 -7.54 9.35 8.85
CA ALA A 194 -8.30 10.54 9.24
C ALA A 194 -9.60 10.16 9.99
N SER A 195 -10.32 9.12 9.54
CA SER A 195 -11.53 8.64 10.20
C SER A 195 -11.24 8.09 11.61
N LEU A 196 -10.12 7.38 11.79
CA LEU A 196 -9.66 6.92 13.10
C LEU A 196 -9.36 8.08 14.05
N ALA A 197 -8.65 9.10 13.56
CA ALA A 197 -8.35 10.29 14.34
C ALA A 197 -9.61 11.06 14.75
N LEU A 198 -10.56 11.23 13.83
CA LEU A 198 -11.87 11.86 14.13
C LEU A 198 -12.74 11.02 15.07
N SER A 199 -12.53 9.71 15.09
CA SER A 199 -13.29 8.77 15.94
C SER A 199 -12.65 8.53 17.31
N ALA A 200 -11.45 9.07 17.57
CA ALA A 200 -10.81 8.95 18.87
C ALA A 200 -11.66 9.66 19.93
N GLY A 201 -12.06 8.92 20.97
CA GLY A 201 -12.94 9.44 22.02
C GLY A 201 -12.21 10.32 23.04
N SER A 202 -10.87 10.37 22.98
CA SER A 202 -10.04 11.21 23.84
C SER A 202 -8.68 11.49 23.21
N GLU A 203 -8.02 12.56 23.66
CA GLU A 203 -6.64 12.88 23.30
C GLU A 203 -5.68 11.73 23.64
N LYS A 204 -5.87 11.07 24.78
CA LYS A 204 -5.07 9.91 25.18
C LYS A 204 -5.14 8.77 24.15
N GLU A 205 -6.32 8.48 23.63
CA GLU A 205 -6.53 7.44 22.62
C GLU A 205 -5.84 7.82 21.30
N LEU A 206 -5.92 9.10 20.91
CA LEU A 206 -5.23 9.62 19.74
C LEU A 206 -3.70 9.50 19.87
N LEU A 207 -3.14 9.90 21.02
CA LEU A 207 -1.72 9.77 21.31
C LEU A 207 -1.26 8.30 21.24
N GLN A 208 -2.04 7.38 21.81
CA GLN A 208 -1.75 5.95 21.75
C GLN A 208 -1.74 5.39 20.32
N LEU A 209 -2.67 5.82 19.45
CA LEU A 209 -2.66 5.46 18.03
C LEU A 209 -1.39 5.97 17.32
N CYS A 210 -0.93 7.16 17.68
CA CYS A 210 0.31 7.74 17.17
C CYS A 210 1.58 7.14 17.80
N GLY A 211 1.45 6.21 18.76
CA GLY A 211 2.59 5.62 19.48
C GLY A 211 3.25 6.59 20.46
N LEU A 212 2.51 7.57 20.96
CA LEU A 212 2.95 8.56 21.93
C LEU A 212 2.33 8.29 23.29
N ASP A 213 3.15 8.35 24.34
CA ASP A 213 2.68 8.23 25.73
C ASP A 213 2.11 9.56 26.27
N HIS A 214 2.61 10.68 25.76
CA HIS A 214 2.21 12.04 26.11
C HIS A 214 2.31 12.97 24.89
N ALA A 215 1.64 14.12 24.97
CA ALA A 215 1.81 15.18 23.98
C ALA A 215 3.25 15.71 24.02
N LEU A 216 3.91 15.79 22.87
CA LEU A 216 5.28 16.26 22.78
C LEU A 216 5.38 17.73 23.21
N THR A 217 6.37 18.02 24.04
CA THR A 217 6.70 19.38 24.47
C THR A 217 7.45 20.13 23.37
N GLU A 218 7.44 21.48 23.43
CA GLU A 218 8.21 22.32 22.49
C GLU A 218 9.70 21.95 22.45
N GLU A 219 10.28 21.59 23.62
CA GLU A 219 11.67 21.15 23.71
C GLU A 219 11.92 19.83 22.97
N GLU A 220 10.98 18.88 23.04
CA GLU A 220 11.03 17.61 22.32
C GLU A 220 10.81 17.77 20.80
N LEU A 221 10.08 18.81 20.38
CA LEU A 221 9.81 19.12 18.97
C LEU A 221 10.94 19.93 18.30
N GLU A 222 11.77 20.64 19.06
CA GLU A 222 12.85 21.49 18.55
C GLU A 222 13.81 20.79 17.55
N PRO A 223 14.24 19.52 17.75
CA PRO A 223 15.05 18.81 16.76
C PRO A 223 14.30 18.56 15.45
N LEU A 224 12.99 18.39 15.51
CA LEU A 224 12.11 18.20 14.35
C LEU A 224 11.97 19.52 13.59
N TYR A 225 11.71 20.63 14.29
CA TYR A 225 11.64 21.96 13.69
C TYR A 225 12.95 22.38 13.01
N LYS A 226 14.10 21.98 13.56
CA LYS A 226 15.40 22.24 12.92
C LYS A 226 15.57 21.51 11.58
N GLN A 227 14.94 20.35 11.42
CA GLN A 227 14.97 19.58 10.18
C GLN A 227 13.84 19.99 9.22
N LEU A 228 12.68 20.31 9.78
CA LEU A 228 11.42 20.57 9.08
C LEU A 228 10.85 21.90 9.58
N CYS A 229 11.48 23.00 9.17
CA CYS A 229 11.18 24.34 9.68
C CYS A 229 9.71 24.75 9.52
N PHE A 230 9.04 24.23 8.47
CA PHE A 230 7.64 24.52 8.16
C PHE A 230 6.63 23.90 9.15
N LEU A 231 7.07 22.96 10.00
CA LEU A 231 6.23 22.39 11.05
C LEU A 231 6.14 23.29 12.29
N ARG A 232 7.05 24.25 12.42
CA ARG A 232 7.01 25.21 13.52
C ARG A 232 5.72 26.03 13.35
N PRO A 233 4.85 26.11 14.36
CA PRO A 233 3.71 27.00 14.32
C PRO A 233 4.22 28.40 14.02
N GLU A 234 3.77 29.02 12.92
CA GLU A 234 3.98 30.46 12.78
C GLU A 234 3.18 31.12 13.89
N ASP A 235 3.84 31.91 14.74
CA ASP A 235 3.22 32.64 15.84
C ASP A 235 2.04 33.47 15.31
N GLY A 236 0.80 32.96 15.36
CA GLY A 236 -0.38 33.81 15.08
C GLY A 236 -1.66 33.23 14.47
N LEU A 237 -1.81 31.93 14.19
CA LEU A 237 -3.12 31.40 13.76
C LEU A 237 -3.52 30.15 14.55
N ALA A 238 -4.16 30.41 15.69
CA ALA A 238 -4.99 29.46 16.42
C ALA A 238 -6.38 29.31 15.78
#